data_AF-A0A0F9G9F2-F1
#
_entry.id   AF-A0A0F9G9F2-F1
#
_cell.length_a   1.000
_cell.length_b   1.000
_cell.length_c   1.000
_cell.angle_alpha   90.00
_cell.angle_beta   90.00
_cell.angle_gamma   90.00
#
_symmetry.space_group_name_H-M   'P 1'
#
loop_
_entity.id
_entity.type
_entity.pdbx_description
1 polymer ?
#
loop_
_entity_poly.entity_id
_entity_poly.type
_entity_poly.pdbx_seq_one_letter_code
_entity_poly.pdbx_strand_id
1 'polypeptide(L)'
;MQPLKSWWVILPLMVVGIGLGQVAWGQDAASDEAQALLKEGLAQYKALNFLQAKKVLLKVDRNKLTGSQRNDLDSHLLKVDDVIKKQAAAREAYDAGSKALKANDLATAAAKFDIAAASTLLPDADRKDARAQRALVAKKIEAARLAAATKAPKPDPKPKTKPEPKTKPTPKPKAKPKPSKAPAQDKRLAELQKRFNEAKAETVKGDQAMAKGQMDAAGKHFQRALEVFPEYGPARKKLAQVQGLLVRSAGPGMQAIGRLQKLRRIRKQETEVRFSQAIKRARESLQMAKGPAEYGRAAEEVKYAQTLLVTGKSLFTDTEYRAKKIETDQLLDFIGAERTRWEIDRVRIQEEEIRLRMTRRAEEMARQRREKIDTLKSRAIGLRDEQKYVQSVEILDRIRKLDPDDSWAAEQYNTLSRFVLLLDEKEAYRVGLHEEQRSLVDVRWSAIPWYELLRYPRDWPEITLKRQAFGASRVSESEANRAVYKALRMVLPKLDFGGIAFGDVIQFVRDVSNVNIHVKWEALRQVNIDQKTQVNVKLVQVSVEKALRTILDDVGGVNPLGYVVDEGVISVSTKDDLSRQTVTRVYDIRDLIVRVPDFRGPRINLSSS
;
A
#
# COMPACT_ATOMS: atom_id res chain seq x y z
N MET A 1 -24.69 15.04 23.60
CA MET A 1 -23.60 14.72 22.65
C MET A 1 -24.14 13.77 21.59
N GLN A 2 -23.91 14.12 20.33
CA GLN A 2 -24.18 13.39 19.08
C GLN A 2 -25.63 13.36 18.54
N PRO A 3 -25.85 13.84 17.29
CA PRO A 3 -27.13 13.85 16.61
C PRO A 3 -27.33 12.66 15.65
N LEU A 4 -28.60 12.36 15.41
CA LEU A 4 -29.15 11.37 14.50
C LEU A 4 -28.71 11.57 13.04
N LYS A 5 -28.53 10.45 12.31
CA LYS A 5 -28.65 10.40 10.84
C LYS A 5 -29.52 9.20 10.46
N SER A 6 -30.77 9.49 10.11
CA SER A 6 -31.59 8.63 9.25
C SER A 6 -31.27 8.95 7.79
N TRP A 7 -31.28 7.94 6.93
CA TRP A 7 -31.23 8.12 5.48
C TRP A 7 -32.45 7.40 4.91
N TRP A 8 -33.45 8.21 4.55
CA TRP A 8 -34.59 7.81 3.72
C TRP A 8 -34.15 7.80 2.26
N VAL A 9 -34.44 6.69 1.57
CA VAL A 9 -34.37 6.58 0.11
C VAL A 9 -35.70 7.06 -0.44
N ILE A 10 -35.71 8.21 -1.12
CA ILE A 10 -36.85 8.70 -1.89
C ILE A 10 -36.65 8.27 -3.35
N LEU A 11 -37.51 7.37 -3.80
CA LEU A 11 -37.78 7.06 -5.21
C LEU A 11 -38.87 8.03 -5.69
N PRO A 12 -38.72 8.71 -6.84
CA PRO A 12 -39.89 9.16 -7.59
C PRO A 12 -40.01 8.32 -8.86
N LEU A 13 -41.03 7.46 -8.86
CA LEU A 13 -41.79 7.13 -10.06
C LEU A 13 -42.50 8.41 -10.53
N MET A 14 -42.33 8.82 -11.78
CA MET A 14 -43.32 9.67 -12.44
C MET A 14 -43.51 9.21 -13.88
N VAL A 15 -44.68 8.63 -14.11
CA VAL A 15 -45.29 8.38 -15.43
C VAL A 15 -45.90 9.69 -15.90
N VAL A 16 -45.55 10.18 -17.09
CA VAL A 16 -46.35 11.20 -17.81
C VAL A 16 -46.35 10.90 -19.31
N GLY A 17 -47.52 10.48 -19.80
CA GLY A 17 -48.24 11.07 -20.94
C GLY A 17 -47.56 11.24 -22.30
N ILE A 18 -48.01 10.43 -23.25
CA ILE A 18 -47.83 10.57 -24.71
C ILE A 18 -48.52 11.85 -25.21
N GLY A 19 -47.81 12.65 -26.02
CA GLY A 19 -48.34 13.75 -26.81
C GLY A 19 -47.56 13.89 -28.12
N LEU A 20 -48.26 13.74 -29.25
CA LEU A 20 -47.75 13.75 -30.61
C LEU A 20 -47.07 15.08 -31.00
N GLY A 21 -45.87 14.99 -31.58
CA GLY A 21 -45.19 16.08 -32.27
C GLY A 21 -43.92 15.60 -32.96
N GLN A 22 -44.01 15.26 -34.25
CA GLN A 22 -42.85 14.92 -35.06
C GLN A 22 -41.95 16.15 -35.27
N VAL A 23 -40.80 16.22 -34.60
CA VAL A 23 -39.69 17.14 -34.96
C VAL A 23 -38.34 16.50 -34.61
N ALA A 24 -37.60 16.04 -35.63
CA ALA A 24 -36.14 15.78 -35.66
C ALA A 24 -35.47 14.98 -34.49
N TRP A 25 -35.65 13.65 -34.42
CA TRP A 25 -35.15 12.80 -33.30
C TRP A 25 -33.90 11.94 -33.61
N GLY A 26 -33.09 12.29 -34.60
CA GLY A 26 -31.93 11.47 -34.96
C GLY A 26 -30.61 11.88 -34.30
N GLN A 27 -30.41 13.19 -34.12
CA GLN A 27 -29.09 13.75 -33.81
C GLN A 27 -28.91 14.06 -32.31
N ASP A 28 -30.01 14.37 -31.61
CA ASP A 28 -30.00 14.69 -30.17
C ASP A 28 -29.93 13.43 -29.30
N ALA A 29 -30.62 12.35 -29.67
CA ALA A 29 -30.60 11.09 -28.91
C ALA A 29 -29.19 10.48 -28.76
N ALA A 30 -28.37 10.54 -29.82
CA ALA A 30 -26.99 10.05 -29.79
C ALA A 30 -26.04 10.95 -28.99
N SER A 31 -26.32 12.27 -28.96
CA SER A 31 -25.60 13.21 -28.09
C SER A 31 -25.93 12.97 -26.62
N ASP A 32 -27.20 12.77 -26.31
CA ASP A 32 -27.68 12.48 -24.96
C ASP A 32 -27.12 11.15 -24.43
N GLU A 33 -27.04 10.12 -25.27
CA GLU A 33 -26.42 8.83 -24.94
C GLU A 33 -24.93 8.97 -24.62
N ALA A 34 -24.16 9.71 -25.44
CA ALA A 34 -22.74 9.94 -25.19
C ALA A 34 -22.51 10.72 -23.88
N GLN A 35 -23.37 11.69 -23.57
CA GLN A 35 -23.31 12.44 -22.31
C GLN A 35 -23.67 11.56 -21.10
N ALA A 36 -24.67 10.70 -21.23
CA ALA A 36 -25.06 9.76 -20.18
C ALA A 36 -23.92 8.78 -19.85
N LEU A 37 -23.27 8.22 -20.88
CA LEU A 37 -22.11 7.33 -20.71
C LEU A 37 -20.90 8.05 -20.08
N LEU A 38 -20.64 9.31 -20.48
CA LEU A 38 -19.58 10.11 -19.85
C LEU A 38 -19.86 10.32 -18.35
N LYS A 39 -21.10 10.68 -18.00
CA LYS A 39 -21.53 10.90 -16.62
C LYS A 39 -21.44 9.62 -15.79
N GLU A 40 -21.84 8.49 -16.35
CA GLU A 40 -21.72 7.17 -15.72
C GLU A 40 -20.23 6.80 -15.48
N GLY A 41 -19.38 6.98 -16.50
CA GLY A 41 -17.95 6.71 -16.39
C GLY A 41 -17.27 7.55 -15.30
N LEU A 42 -17.61 8.83 -15.21
CA LEU A 42 -17.12 9.72 -14.15
C LEU A 42 -17.66 9.36 -12.76
N ALA A 43 -18.91 8.89 -12.67
CA ALA A 43 -19.48 8.40 -11.42
C ALA A 43 -18.74 7.14 -10.92
N GLN A 44 -18.45 6.19 -11.81
CA GLN A 44 -17.64 5.01 -11.49
C GLN A 44 -16.20 5.38 -11.08
N TYR A 45 -15.62 6.40 -11.70
CA TYR A 45 -14.30 6.92 -11.34
C TYR A 45 -14.30 7.49 -9.91
N LYS A 46 -15.30 8.29 -9.56
CA LYS A 46 -15.48 8.81 -8.19
C LYS A 46 -15.75 7.72 -7.16
N ALA A 47 -16.41 6.64 -7.55
CA ALA A 47 -16.67 5.47 -6.71
C ALA A 47 -15.45 4.53 -6.55
N LEU A 48 -14.26 4.90 -7.06
CA LEU A 48 -13.04 4.07 -7.04
C LEU A 48 -13.14 2.77 -7.84
N ASN A 49 -14.14 2.65 -8.73
CA ASN A 49 -14.35 1.50 -9.62
C ASN A 49 -13.63 1.73 -10.96
N PHE A 50 -12.30 1.92 -10.93
CA PHE A 50 -11.55 2.43 -12.08
C PHE A 50 -11.57 1.52 -13.32
N LEU A 51 -11.65 0.19 -13.15
CA LEU A 51 -11.81 -0.76 -14.26
C LEU A 51 -13.15 -0.57 -15.00
N GLN A 52 -14.23 -0.38 -14.23
CA GLN A 52 -15.56 -0.14 -14.79
C GLN A 52 -15.64 1.26 -15.39
N ALA A 53 -15.04 2.26 -14.74
CA ALA A 53 -14.91 3.61 -15.26
C ALA A 53 -14.20 3.62 -16.63
N LYS A 54 -13.06 2.93 -16.75
CA LYS A 54 -12.34 2.78 -18.03
C LYS A 54 -13.24 2.17 -19.11
N LYS A 55 -13.93 1.08 -18.78
CA LYS A 55 -14.79 0.35 -19.71
C LYS A 55 -15.95 1.22 -20.23
N VAL A 56 -16.55 2.02 -19.36
CA VAL A 56 -17.66 2.92 -19.72
C VAL A 56 -17.15 4.13 -20.51
N LEU A 57 -16.05 4.76 -20.07
CA LEU A 57 -15.46 5.92 -20.75
C LEU A 57 -14.99 5.57 -22.18
N LEU A 58 -14.48 4.36 -22.41
CA LEU A 58 -14.09 3.90 -23.77
C LEU A 58 -15.28 3.71 -24.73
N LYS A 59 -16.51 3.61 -24.22
CA LYS A 59 -17.72 3.49 -25.05
C LYS A 59 -18.30 4.84 -25.47
N VAL A 60 -17.81 5.94 -24.91
CA VAL A 60 -18.34 7.28 -25.17
C VAL A 60 -17.95 7.73 -26.58
N ASP A 61 -18.93 8.08 -27.42
CA ASP A 61 -18.65 8.64 -28.74
C ASP A 61 -18.15 10.08 -28.61
N ARG A 62 -16.85 10.26 -28.85
CA ARG A 62 -16.14 11.54 -28.73
C ARG A 62 -16.72 12.62 -29.65
N ASN A 63 -17.23 12.26 -30.83
CA ASN A 63 -17.70 13.24 -31.82
C ASN A 63 -19.07 13.84 -31.47
N LYS A 64 -19.77 13.23 -30.51
CA LYS A 64 -21.08 13.66 -30.02
C LYS A 64 -21.02 14.47 -28.73
N LEU A 65 -19.81 14.78 -28.26
CA LEU A 65 -19.56 15.57 -27.05
C LEU A 65 -19.16 17.03 -27.35
N THR A 66 -19.56 17.94 -26.46
CA THR A 66 -19.09 19.34 -26.45
C THR A 66 -17.58 19.41 -26.22
N GLY A 67 -16.95 20.55 -26.56
CA GLY A 67 -15.50 20.73 -26.39
C GLY A 67 -15.02 20.50 -24.94
N SER A 68 -15.79 20.96 -23.95
CA SER A 68 -15.48 20.73 -22.53
C SER A 68 -15.57 19.26 -22.15
N GLN A 69 -16.64 18.58 -22.56
CA GLN A 69 -16.86 17.16 -22.26
C GLN A 69 -15.81 16.25 -22.91
N ARG A 70 -15.34 16.60 -24.12
CA ARG A 70 -14.22 15.90 -24.77
C ARG A 70 -12.93 16.03 -23.97
N ASN A 71 -12.62 17.22 -23.46
CA ASN A 71 -11.45 17.44 -22.62
C ASN A 71 -11.54 16.64 -21.31
N ASP A 72 -12.73 16.55 -20.71
CA ASP A 72 -12.96 15.75 -19.51
C ASP A 72 -12.76 14.25 -19.78
N LEU A 73 -13.30 13.73 -20.89
CA LEU A 73 -13.12 12.34 -21.33
C LEU A 73 -11.63 12.01 -21.55
N ASP A 74 -10.94 12.82 -22.36
CA ASP A 74 -9.54 12.61 -22.73
C ASP A 74 -8.63 12.67 -21.46
N SER A 75 -8.88 13.63 -20.56
CA SER A 75 -8.17 13.78 -19.29
C SER A 75 -8.35 12.57 -18.36
N HIS A 76 -9.57 12.03 -18.26
CA HIS A 76 -9.84 10.87 -17.41
C HIS A 76 -9.32 9.57 -18.00
N LEU A 77 -9.40 9.37 -19.32
CA LEU A 77 -8.83 8.19 -19.99
C LEU A 77 -7.31 8.12 -19.83
N LEU A 78 -6.60 9.25 -19.91
CA LEU A 78 -5.15 9.31 -19.65
C LEU A 78 -4.80 8.95 -18.19
N LYS A 79 -5.59 9.44 -17.22
CA LYS A 79 -5.34 9.21 -15.79
C LYS A 79 -5.79 7.82 -15.32
N VAL A 80 -6.79 7.22 -15.95
CA VAL A 80 -7.43 5.97 -15.50
C VAL A 80 -6.42 4.83 -15.41
N ASP A 81 -5.49 4.74 -16.36
CA ASP A 81 -4.53 3.63 -16.41
C ASP A 81 -3.48 3.70 -15.31
N ASP A 82 -2.99 4.89 -15.02
CA ASP A 82 -2.09 5.12 -13.90
C ASP A 82 -2.77 4.86 -12.55
N VAL A 83 -4.03 5.25 -12.43
CA VAL A 83 -4.81 5.05 -11.22
C VAL A 83 -5.14 3.57 -11.02
N ILE A 84 -5.45 2.81 -12.07
CA ILE A 84 -5.63 1.35 -12.01
C ILE A 84 -4.35 0.68 -11.53
N LYS A 85 -3.18 1.04 -12.10
CA LYS A 85 -1.88 0.49 -11.66
C LYS A 85 -1.60 0.78 -10.19
N LYS A 86 -1.80 2.02 -9.75
CA LYS A 86 -1.59 2.42 -8.35
C LYS A 86 -2.59 1.74 -7.39
N GLN A 87 -3.85 1.58 -7.80
CA GLN A 87 -4.84 0.85 -7.01
C GLN A 87 -4.48 -0.63 -6.88
N ALA A 88 -4.04 -1.26 -7.97
CA ALA A 88 -3.60 -2.66 -7.96
C ALA A 88 -2.39 -2.86 -7.02
N ALA A 89 -1.37 -1.99 -7.11
CA ALA A 89 -0.21 -2.04 -6.22
C ALA A 89 -0.60 -1.87 -4.73
N ALA A 90 -1.58 -1.01 -4.45
CA ALA A 90 -2.05 -0.80 -3.08
C ALA A 90 -2.86 -1.99 -2.53
N ARG A 91 -3.66 -2.66 -3.38
CA ARG A 91 -4.33 -3.93 -3.04
C ARG A 91 -3.33 -5.05 -2.81
N GLU A 92 -2.33 -5.17 -3.68
CA GLU A 92 -1.25 -6.15 -3.53
C GLU A 92 -0.46 -5.91 -2.23
N ALA A 93 -0.23 -4.66 -1.85
CA ALA A 93 0.38 -4.33 -0.56
C ALA A 93 -0.48 -4.82 0.62
N TYR A 94 -1.80 -4.64 0.58
CA TYR A 94 -2.70 -5.15 1.62
C TYR A 94 -2.66 -6.69 1.72
N ASP A 95 -2.72 -7.39 0.59
CA ASP A 95 -2.65 -8.85 0.54
C ASP A 95 -1.29 -9.38 1.02
N ALA A 96 -0.19 -8.74 0.61
CA ALA A 96 1.15 -9.06 1.05
C ALA A 96 1.33 -8.82 2.56
N GLY A 97 0.76 -7.74 3.10
CA GLY A 97 0.74 -7.46 4.54
C GLY A 97 -0.02 -8.54 5.32
N SER A 98 -1.18 -8.95 4.82
CA SER A 98 -1.98 -10.04 5.39
C SER A 98 -1.25 -11.38 5.37
N LYS A 99 -0.52 -11.68 4.29
CA LYS A 99 0.30 -12.90 4.18
C LYS A 99 1.50 -12.86 5.12
N ALA A 100 2.19 -11.73 5.23
CA ALA A 100 3.31 -11.53 6.16
C ALA A 100 2.86 -11.67 7.62
N LEU A 101 1.69 -11.13 7.97
CA LEU A 101 1.10 -11.29 9.30
C LEU A 101 0.81 -12.75 9.65
N LYS A 102 0.29 -13.53 8.69
CA LYS A 102 0.09 -14.99 8.86
C LYS A 102 1.42 -15.74 9.00
N ALA A 103 2.47 -15.28 8.33
CA ALA A 103 3.82 -15.83 8.43
C ALA A 103 4.60 -15.35 9.68
N ASN A 104 3.96 -14.55 10.55
CA ASN A 104 4.57 -13.93 11.73
C ASN A 104 5.75 -12.98 11.42
N ASP A 105 5.87 -12.51 10.18
CA ASP A 105 6.81 -11.47 9.79
C ASP A 105 6.18 -10.08 10.05
N LEU A 106 6.30 -9.64 11.30
CA LEU A 106 5.64 -8.43 11.79
C LEU A 106 6.20 -7.14 11.16
N ALA A 107 7.49 -7.10 10.81
CA ALA A 107 8.11 -5.91 10.22
C ALA A 107 7.61 -5.69 8.79
N THR A 108 7.60 -6.73 7.97
CA THR A 108 7.07 -6.67 6.60
C THR A 108 5.56 -6.42 6.61
N ALA A 109 4.82 -7.04 7.53
CA ALA A 109 3.38 -6.80 7.68
C ALA A 109 3.07 -5.33 7.99
N ALA A 110 3.79 -4.71 8.94
CA ALA A 110 3.61 -3.31 9.29
C ALA A 110 3.81 -2.38 8.10
N ALA A 111 4.95 -2.52 7.40
CA ALA A 111 5.29 -1.68 6.25
C ALA A 111 4.27 -1.80 5.11
N LYS A 112 3.78 -3.01 4.84
CA LYS A 112 2.80 -3.28 3.78
C LYS A 112 1.40 -2.74 4.13
N PHE A 113 0.97 -2.87 5.39
CA PHE A 113 -0.29 -2.26 5.84
C PHE A 113 -0.23 -0.73 5.91
N ASP A 114 0.92 -0.12 6.21
CA ASP A 114 1.09 1.34 6.15
C ASP A 114 0.91 1.86 4.71
N ILE A 115 1.46 1.17 3.70
CA ILE A 115 1.26 1.51 2.28
C ILE A 115 -0.23 1.42 1.89
N ALA A 116 -0.91 0.35 2.29
CA ALA A 116 -2.34 0.18 2.01
C ALA A 116 -3.22 1.23 2.73
N ALA A 117 -2.90 1.53 3.99
CA ALA A 117 -3.63 2.50 4.82
C ALA A 117 -3.50 3.96 4.34
N ALA A 118 -2.37 4.29 3.69
CA ALA A 118 -2.06 5.61 3.15
C ALA A 118 -2.64 5.85 1.74
N SER A 119 -2.93 4.80 0.98
CA SER A 119 -3.42 4.94 -0.39
C SER A 119 -4.86 5.43 -0.43
N THR A 120 -5.11 6.59 -1.07
CA THR A 120 -6.47 7.15 -1.28
C THR A 120 -7.27 6.43 -2.36
N LEU A 121 -6.66 5.48 -3.06
CA LEU A 121 -7.26 4.74 -4.17
C LEU A 121 -7.95 3.44 -3.73
N LEU A 122 -7.81 3.05 -2.46
CA LEU A 122 -8.55 1.95 -1.85
C LEU A 122 -9.89 2.42 -1.26
N PRO A 123 -10.92 1.57 -1.31
CA PRO A 123 -12.16 1.79 -0.58
C PRO A 123 -11.94 2.09 0.92
N ASP A 124 -12.80 2.93 1.50
CA ASP A 124 -12.70 3.33 2.91
C ASP A 124 -12.70 2.16 3.89
N ALA A 125 -13.44 1.10 3.58
CA ALA A 125 -13.47 -0.12 4.38
C ALA A 125 -12.08 -0.78 4.45
N ASP A 126 -11.44 -0.99 3.30
CA ASP A 126 -10.13 -1.63 3.19
C ASP A 126 -9.03 -0.79 3.87
N ARG A 127 -9.11 0.54 3.76
CA ARG A 127 -8.16 1.45 4.44
C ARG A 127 -8.32 1.40 5.96
N LYS A 128 -9.55 1.35 6.46
CA LYS A 128 -9.83 1.22 7.90
C LYS A 128 -9.34 -0.12 8.42
N ASP A 129 -9.56 -1.20 7.68
CA ASP A 129 -9.08 -2.52 8.06
C ASP A 129 -7.54 -2.58 8.05
N ALA A 130 -6.88 -2.05 7.02
CA ALA A 130 -5.41 -1.95 6.97
C ALA A 130 -4.83 -1.23 8.20
N ARG A 131 -5.45 -0.13 8.65
CA ARG A 131 -5.06 0.59 9.88
C ARG A 131 -5.26 -0.26 11.13
N ALA A 132 -6.36 -1.00 11.21
CA ALA A 132 -6.63 -1.90 12.32
C ALA A 132 -5.61 -3.05 12.38
N GLN A 133 -5.30 -3.68 11.24
CA GLN A 133 -4.28 -4.73 11.13
C GLN A 133 -2.89 -4.20 11.49
N ARG A 134 -2.54 -3.00 11.04
CA ARG A 134 -1.29 -2.34 11.44
C ARG A 134 -1.21 -2.09 12.94
N ALA A 135 -2.30 -1.63 13.57
CA ALA A 135 -2.34 -1.44 15.02
C ALA A 135 -2.18 -2.77 15.78
N LEU A 136 -2.74 -3.87 15.26
CA LEU A 136 -2.53 -5.21 15.79
C LEU A 136 -1.07 -5.65 15.69
N VAL A 137 -0.44 -5.42 14.53
CA VAL A 137 0.98 -5.71 14.30
C VAL A 137 1.85 -4.92 15.27
N ALA A 138 1.59 -3.62 15.47
CA ALA A 138 2.33 -2.79 16.41
C ALA A 138 2.24 -3.33 17.85
N LYS A 139 1.05 -3.76 18.30
CA LYS A 139 0.88 -4.42 19.61
C LYS A 139 1.69 -5.72 19.71
N LYS A 140 1.73 -6.53 18.65
CA LYS A 140 2.54 -7.76 18.61
C LYS A 140 4.04 -7.48 18.66
N ILE A 141 4.51 -6.42 17.99
CA ILE A 141 5.91 -5.99 18.03
C ILE A 141 6.29 -5.54 19.44
N GLU A 142 5.47 -4.72 20.09
CA GLU A 142 5.71 -4.29 21.49
C GLU A 142 5.68 -5.48 22.46
N ALA A 143 4.73 -6.40 22.31
CA ALA A 143 4.69 -7.62 23.13
C ALA A 143 5.95 -8.49 22.94
N ALA A 144 6.42 -8.64 21.70
CA ALA A 144 7.67 -9.35 21.41
C ALA A 144 8.90 -8.63 21.98
N ARG A 145 8.93 -7.29 21.94
CA ARG A 145 10.00 -6.47 22.53
C ARG A 145 10.05 -6.62 24.05
N LEU A 146 8.91 -6.56 24.72
CA LEU A 146 8.80 -6.76 26.17
C LEU A 146 9.22 -8.19 26.57
N ALA A 147 8.85 -9.20 25.77
CA ALA A 147 9.28 -10.58 25.97
C ALA A 147 10.77 -10.84 25.68
N ALA A 148 11.39 -10.04 24.79
CA ALA A 148 12.82 -10.09 24.53
C ALA A 148 13.63 -9.37 25.63
N ALA A 149 13.11 -8.27 26.18
CA ALA A 149 13.74 -7.51 27.26
C ALA A 149 13.83 -8.32 28.57
N THR A 150 12.93 -9.27 28.81
CA THR A 150 12.99 -10.18 29.96
C THR A 150 13.96 -11.35 29.78
N LYS A 151 14.53 -11.55 28.59
CA LYS A 151 15.41 -12.69 28.25
C LYS A 151 16.88 -12.33 27.98
N ALA A 152 17.31 -11.08 28.10
CA ALA A 152 18.68 -10.68 27.76
C ALA A 152 19.68 -10.76 28.95
N PRO A 153 20.78 -11.53 28.84
CA PRO A 153 21.96 -11.43 29.72
C PRO A 153 22.90 -10.27 29.29
N LYS A 154 23.66 -9.72 30.26
CA LYS A 154 24.60 -8.59 30.08
C LYS A 154 25.72 -8.88 29.05
N PRO A 155 26.15 -7.90 28.23
CA PRO A 155 27.25 -8.06 27.28
C PRO A 155 28.60 -7.52 27.80
N ASP A 156 29.69 -8.15 27.38
CA ASP A 156 31.08 -7.66 27.47
C ASP A 156 31.82 -7.96 26.14
N PRO A 157 32.97 -7.31 25.84
CA PRO A 157 33.14 -6.57 24.60
C PRO A 157 34.06 -7.20 23.53
N LYS A 158 33.84 -6.76 22.29
CA LYS A 158 34.61 -7.01 21.05
C LYS A 158 36.11 -6.64 21.16
N PRO A 159 36.97 -7.21 20.30
CA PRO A 159 37.62 -6.34 19.29
C PRO A 159 37.90 -6.93 17.87
N LYS A 160 37.76 -6.03 16.86
CA LYS A 160 38.61 -5.69 15.67
C LYS A 160 38.96 -6.78 14.61
N THR A 161 38.49 -6.70 13.34
CA THR A 161 39.06 -6.06 12.10
C THR A 161 40.53 -6.46 11.80
N LYS A 162 40.99 -6.94 10.62
CA LYS A 162 40.82 -6.56 9.18
C LYS A 162 41.69 -7.55 8.31
N PRO A 163 41.99 -7.32 7.01
CA PRO A 163 41.36 -7.77 5.75
C PRO A 163 42.11 -8.85 4.91
N GLU A 164 41.45 -9.28 3.81
CA GLU A 164 41.95 -10.07 2.66
C GLU A 164 43.22 -9.52 1.95
N PRO A 165 43.96 -10.39 1.23
CA PRO A 165 44.70 -10.00 0.02
C PRO A 165 44.21 -10.70 -1.26
N LYS A 166 44.12 -9.90 -2.32
CA LYS A 166 43.77 -10.24 -3.70
C LYS A 166 44.95 -10.85 -4.48
N THR A 167 44.58 -11.79 -5.37
CA THR A 167 45.06 -12.02 -6.76
C THR A 167 46.56 -12.04 -7.09
N LYS A 168 47.01 -13.15 -7.69
CA LYS A 168 48.25 -13.27 -8.47
C LYS A 168 47.93 -13.81 -9.87
N PRO A 169 48.33 -13.17 -10.98
CA PRO A 169 48.11 -13.67 -12.34
C PRO A 169 49.28 -14.54 -12.86
N THR A 170 48.92 -15.41 -13.79
CA THR A 170 49.76 -16.27 -14.63
C THR A 170 50.64 -15.50 -15.62
N PRO A 171 51.82 -16.05 -15.99
CA PRO A 171 52.43 -15.74 -17.27
C PRO A 171 52.91 -16.99 -18.06
N LYS A 172 52.72 -16.93 -19.38
CA LYS A 172 53.44 -17.63 -20.47
C LYS A 172 53.41 -16.64 -21.66
N PRO A 173 54.15 -16.80 -22.78
CA PRO A 173 55.34 -17.60 -23.10
C PRO A 173 56.39 -16.79 -23.92
N LYS A 174 57.56 -17.38 -24.23
CA LYS A 174 58.25 -17.34 -25.57
C LYS A 174 59.73 -17.71 -25.44
N ALA A 175 60.19 -18.68 -26.25
CA ALA A 175 61.45 -18.60 -27.02
C ALA A 175 61.58 -19.80 -27.99
N LYS A 176 62.09 -19.52 -29.19
CA LYS A 176 62.40 -20.44 -30.31
C LYS A 176 63.83 -21.07 -30.11
N PRO A 177 64.53 -21.66 -31.12
CA PRO A 177 64.62 -23.10 -31.37
C PRO A 177 66.07 -23.67 -31.51
N LYS A 178 66.18 -25.02 -31.54
CA LYS A 178 67.21 -25.89 -32.20
C LYS A 178 68.69 -25.78 -31.72
N PRO A 179 69.42 -26.92 -31.59
CA PRO A 179 69.98 -27.62 -32.77
C PRO A 179 70.01 -29.16 -32.71
N SER A 180 70.08 -29.75 -33.91
CA SER A 180 70.19 -31.18 -34.21
C SER A 180 71.64 -31.64 -34.41
N LYS A 181 71.96 -32.89 -34.05
CA LYS A 181 73.15 -33.63 -34.52
C LYS A 181 72.75 -34.81 -35.43
N ALA A 182 73.60 -35.06 -36.42
CA ALA A 182 73.56 -36.10 -37.46
C ALA A 182 73.89 -37.51 -36.90
N PRO A 183 73.66 -38.62 -37.65
CA PRO A 183 74.51 -38.98 -38.80
C PRO A 183 73.76 -39.70 -39.97
N ALA A 184 74.03 -39.34 -41.23
CA ALA A 184 73.77 -40.17 -42.43
C ALA A 184 74.16 -39.38 -43.70
N GLN A 185 75.46 -39.29 -44.01
CA GLN A 185 75.94 -38.44 -45.12
C GLN A 185 76.13 -39.17 -46.45
N ASP A 186 76.31 -40.49 -46.47
CA ASP A 186 76.70 -41.17 -47.73
C ASP A 186 75.53 -41.59 -48.64
N LYS A 187 74.33 -41.81 -48.10
CA LYS A 187 73.12 -42.07 -48.93
C LYS A 187 72.46 -40.78 -49.43
N ARG A 188 72.64 -39.66 -48.72
CA ARG A 188 72.03 -38.36 -49.06
C ARG A 188 72.66 -37.72 -50.29
N LEU A 189 73.97 -37.92 -50.50
CA LEU A 189 74.67 -37.35 -51.65
C LEU A 189 74.19 -37.96 -52.97
N ALA A 190 74.00 -39.28 -53.02
CA ALA A 190 73.49 -39.98 -54.19
C ALA A 190 72.03 -39.61 -54.52
N GLU A 191 71.18 -39.45 -53.51
CA GLU A 191 69.78 -39.06 -53.70
C GLU A 191 69.64 -37.58 -54.13
N LEU A 192 70.49 -36.70 -53.59
CA LEU A 192 70.57 -35.30 -54.03
C LEU A 192 70.99 -35.18 -55.50
N GLN A 193 71.94 -36.01 -55.94
CA GLN A 193 72.38 -36.04 -57.35
C GLN A 193 71.29 -36.52 -58.30
N LYS A 194 70.49 -37.52 -57.89
CA LYS A 194 69.34 -37.99 -58.66
C LYS A 194 68.27 -36.89 -58.81
N ARG A 195 67.90 -36.22 -57.71
CA ARG A 195 66.93 -35.11 -57.73
C ARG A 195 67.43 -33.91 -58.56
N PHE A 196 68.72 -33.62 -58.51
CA PHE A 196 69.34 -32.59 -59.34
C PHE A 196 69.23 -32.91 -60.85
N ASN A 197 69.48 -34.16 -61.23
CA ASN A 197 69.37 -34.61 -62.63
C ASN A 197 67.92 -34.62 -63.12
N GLU A 198 66.97 -35.02 -62.28
CA GLU A 198 65.54 -34.97 -62.57
C GLU A 198 65.04 -33.52 -62.72
N ALA A 199 65.46 -32.61 -61.84
CA ALA A 199 65.16 -31.18 -61.95
C ALA A 199 65.73 -30.59 -63.26
N LYS A 200 66.95 -30.99 -63.65
CA LYS A 200 67.55 -30.59 -64.93
C LYS A 200 66.71 -31.10 -66.12
N ALA A 201 66.29 -32.36 -66.11
CA ALA A 201 65.46 -32.94 -67.18
C ALA A 201 64.11 -32.22 -67.33
N GLU A 202 63.44 -31.89 -66.22
CA GLU A 202 62.21 -31.10 -66.25
C GLU A 202 62.43 -29.66 -66.73
N THR A 203 63.57 -29.03 -66.41
CA THR A 203 63.88 -27.71 -66.98
C THR A 203 64.11 -27.74 -68.49
N VAL A 204 64.71 -28.80 -69.03
CA VAL A 204 64.88 -28.94 -70.48
C VAL A 204 63.52 -29.10 -71.16
N LYS A 205 62.59 -29.86 -70.57
CA LYS A 205 61.20 -29.94 -71.07
C LYS A 205 60.51 -28.57 -71.02
N GLY A 206 60.72 -27.81 -69.95
CA GLY A 206 60.23 -26.43 -69.83
C GLY A 206 60.81 -25.50 -70.89
N ASP A 207 62.10 -25.61 -71.20
CA ASP A 207 62.76 -24.84 -72.26
C ASP A 207 62.22 -25.19 -73.65
N GLN A 208 61.99 -26.48 -73.92
CA GLN A 208 61.37 -26.93 -75.17
C GLN A 208 59.94 -26.40 -75.31
N ALA A 209 59.17 -26.36 -74.22
CA ALA A 209 57.83 -25.78 -74.22
C ALA A 209 57.86 -24.26 -74.46
N MET A 210 58.87 -23.55 -73.91
CA MET A 210 59.12 -22.13 -74.18
C MET A 210 59.46 -21.89 -75.66
N ALA A 211 60.33 -22.71 -76.25
CA ALA A 211 60.69 -22.62 -77.68
C ALA A 211 59.48 -22.87 -78.61
N LYS A 212 58.52 -23.69 -78.16
CA LYS A 212 57.25 -23.96 -78.86
C LYS A 212 56.17 -22.91 -78.62
N GLY A 213 56.45 -21.83 -77.87
CA GLY A 213 55.47 -20.79 -77.54
C GLY A 213 54.43 -21.18 -76.48
N GLN A 214 54.54 -22.37 -75.87
CA GLN A 214 53.57 -22.92 -74.93
C GLN A 214 53.90 -22.50 -73.48
N MET A 215 53.66 -21.23 -73.15
CA MET A 215 54.07 -20.62 -71.88
C MET A 215 53.44 -21.26 -70.63
N ASP A 216 52.17 -21.71 -70.70
CA ASP A 216 51.50 -22.42 -69.59
C ASP A 216 52.09 -23.81 -69.30
N ALA A 217 52.44 -24.54 -70.36
CA ALA A 217 53.09 -25.84 -70.24
C ALA A 217 54.52 -25.69 -69.71
N ALA A 218 55.26 -24.68 -70.20
CA ALA A 218 56.60 -24.34 -69.74
C ALA A 218 56.61 -24.00 -68.23
N GLY A 219 55.66 -23.19 -67.76
CA GLY A 219 55.52 -22.85 -66.34
C GLY A 219 55.34 -24.07 -65.42
N LYS A 220 54.53 -25.05 -65.85
CA LYS A 220 54.30 -26.30 -65.09
C LYS A 220 55.55 -27.17 -65.00
N HIS A 221 56.33 -27.27 -66.08
CA HIS A 221 57.59 -28.03 -66.09
C HIS A 221 58.66 -27.38 -65.19
N PHE A 222 58.78 -26.05 -65.20
CA PHE A 222 59.70 -25.36 -64.28
C PHE A 222 59.26 -25.46 -62.82
N GLN A 223 57.96 -25.50 -62.53
CA GLN A 223 57.45 -25.69 -61.17
C GLN A 223 57.75 -27.11 -60.65
N ARG A 224 57.53 -28.14 -61.48
CA ARG A 224 57.92 -29.52 -61.15
C ARG A 224 59.43 -29.65 -60.91
N ALA A 225 60.26 -28.95 -61.69
CA ALA A 225 61.70 -28.92 -61.45
C ALA A 225 62.07 -28.36 -60.07
N LEU A 226 61.35 -27.35 -59.56
CA LEU A 226 61.55 -26.79 -58.22
C LEU A 226 60.94 -27.64 -57.09
N GLU A 227 59.88 -28.40 -57.36
CA GLU A 227 59.34 -29.39 -56.42
C GLU A 227 60.33 -30.54 -56.19
N VAL A 228 61.04 -30.96 -57.24
CA VAL A 228 62.07 -32.01 -57.18
C VAL A 228 63.37 -31.51 -56.54
N PHE A 229 63.83 -30.31 -56.90
CA PHE A 229 65.02 -29.68 -56.30
C PHE A 229 64.81 -28.17 -56.04
N PRO A 230 64.43 -27.78 -54.80
CA PRO A 230 64.05 -26.40 -54.47
C PRO A 230 65.15 -25.35 -54.69
N GLU A 231 66.42 -25.72 -54.57
CA GLU A 231 67.56 -24.82 -54.75
C GLU A 231 68.04 -24.73 -56.22
N TYR A 232 67.27 -25.26 -57.18
CA TYR A 232 67.66 -25.25 -58.58
C TYR A 232 67.50 -23.85 -59.19
N GLY A 233 68.58 -23.07 -59.11
CA GLY A 233 68.65 -21.68 -59.60
C GLY A 233 68.15 -21.47 -61.05
N PRO A 234 68.48 -22.35 -62.02
CA PRO A 234 68.04 -22.18 -63.41
C PRO A 234 66.53 -22.30 -63.60
N ALA A 235 65.86 -23.29 -62.97
CA ALA A 235 64.40 -23.39 -63.01
C ALA A 235 63.74 -22.15 -62.41
N ARG A 236 64.28 -21.65 -61.29
CA ARG A 236 63.71 -20.51 -60.58
C ARG A 236 63.73 -19.23 -61.40
N LYS A 237 64.84 -18.95 -62.09
CA LYS A 237 64.95 -17.79 -63.00
C LYS A 237 64.02 -17.93 -64.20
N LYS A 238 63.96 -19.11 -64.82
CA LYS A 238 63.11 -19.37 -66.00
C LYS A 238 61.63 -19.37 -65.67
N LEU A 239 61.25 -19.88 -64.50
CA LEU A 239 59.88 -19.79 -63.97
C LEU A 239 59.46 -18.34 -63.75
N ALA A 240 60.34 -17.50 -63.18
CA ALA A 240 60.08 -16.07 -63.03
C ALA A 240 59.95 -15.35 -64.39
N GLN A 241 60.75 -15.74 -65.39
CA GLN A 241 60.67 -15.22 -66.76
C GLN A 241 59.35 -15.60 -67.44
N VAL A 242 58.95 -16.87 -67.37
CA VAL A 242 57.66 -17.36 -67.90
C VAL A 242 56.49 -16.68 -67.19
N GLN A 243 56.54 -16.54 -65.86
CA GLN A 243 55.51 -15.84 -65.10
C GLN A 243 55.42 -14.35 -65.49
N GLY A 244 56.54 -13.68 -65.71
CA GLY A 244 56.55 -12.28 -66.20
C GLY A 244 55.95 -12.11 -67.59
N LEU A 245 56.13 -13.11 -68.47
CA LEU A 245 55.55 -13.12 -69.83
C LEU A 245 54.05 -13.47 -69.81
N LEU A 246 53.63 -14.42 -68.97
CA LEU A 246 52.21 -14.80 -68.78
C LEU A 246 51.37 -13.68 -68.17
N VAL A 247 51.95 -12.89 -67.26
CA VAL A 247 51.29 -11.71 -66.67
C VAL A 247 51.12 -10.58 -67.68
N ARG A 248 51.95 -10.49 -68.73
CA ARG A 248 51.80 -9.51 -69.82
C ARG A 248 50.81 -9.93 -70.91
N SER A 249 50.66 -11.24 -71.19
CA SER A 249 49.77 -11.73 -72.26
C SER A 249 48.32 -11.92 -71.81
N ALA A 250 48.07 -12.15 -70.53
CA ALA A 250 46.72 -12.16 -69.95
C ALA A 250 46.37 -10.76 -69.42
N GLY A 251 45.82 -9.89 -70.27
CA GLY A 251 45.40 -8.54 -69.89
C GLY A 251 44.56 -8.54 -68.59
N PRO A 252 44.79 -7.60 -67.65
CA PRO A 252 44.17 -7.58 -66.31
C PRO A 252 42.64 -7.77 -66.30
N GLY A 253 41.93 -7.37 -67.36
CA GLY A 253 40.48 -7.47 -67.49
C GLY A 253 39.93 -8.89 -67.60
N MET A 254 40.61 -9.82 -68.27
CA MET A 254 40.06 -11.17 -68.52
C MET A 254 40.22 -12.10 -67.30
N GLN A 255 41.29 -11.92 -66.52
CA GLN A 255 41.45 -12.58 -65.22
C GLN A 255 40.54 -11.98 -64.13
N ALA A 256 40.24 -10.67 -64.20
CA ALA A 256 39.31 -10.02 -63.29
C ALA A 256 37.87 -10.54 -63.45
N ILE A 257 37.40 -10.76 -64.67
CA ILE A 257 36.05 -11.32 -64.94
C ILE A 257 35.94 -12.76 -64.40
N GLY A 258 36.94 -13.61 -64.64
CA GLY A 258 36.98 -14.98 -64.11
C GLY A 258 37.00 -15.02 -62.57
N ARG A 259 37.76 -14.13 -61.92
CA ARG A 259 37.75 -13.98 -60.45
C ARG A 259 36.40 -13.48 -59.93
N LEU A 260 35.77 -12.51 -60.59
CA LEU A 260 34.45 -11.98 -60.21
C LEU A 260 33.35 -13.05 -60.35
N GLN A 261 33.37 -13.85 -61.42
CA GLN A 261 32.45 -14.98 -61.59
C GLN A 261 32.63 -16.04 -60.50
N LYS A 262 33.88 -16.37 -60.16
CA LYS A 262 34.18 -17.31 -59.06
C LYS A 262 33.73 -16.76 -57.71
N LEU A 263 33.98 -15.48 -57.41
CA LEU A 263 33.52 -14.81 -56.20
C LEU A 263 31.99 -14.75 -56.12
N ARG A 264 31.29 -14.46 -57.23
CA ARG A 264 29.83 -14.47 -57.30
C ARG A 264 29.27 -15.86 -57.00
N ARG A 265 29.86 -16.92 -57.56
CA ARG A 265 29.47 -18.31 -57.28
C ARG A 265 29.67 -18.69 -55.82
N ILE A 266 30.81 -18.34 -55.23
CA ILE A 266 31.09 -18.61 -53.81
C ILE A 266 30.07 -17.90 -52.91
N ARG A 267 29.79 -16.61 -53.17
CA ARG A 267 28.78 -15.86 -52.41
C ARG A 267 27.36 -16.43 -52.59
N LYS A 268 27.01 -16.87 -53.80
CA LYS A 268 25.72 -17.54 -54.06
C LYS A 268 25.61 -18.81 -53.21
N GLN A 269 26.62 -19.70 -53.26
CA GLN A 269 26.66 -20.93 -52.48
C GLN A 269 26.60 -20.65 -50.96
N GLU A 270 27.35 -19.68 -50.48
CA GLU A 270 27.32 -19.29 -49.05
C GLU A 270 25.93 -18.81 -48.63
N THR A 271 25.28 -17.99 -49.45
CA THR A 271 23.92 -17.48 -49.18
C THR A 271 22.90 -18.61 -49.18
N GLU A 272 23.01 -19.56 -50.11
CA GLU A 272 22.13 -20.75 -50.18
C GLU A 272 22.28 -21.68 -48.97
N VAL A 273 23.51 -21.89 -48.50
CA VAL A 273 23.77 -22.68 -47.28
C VAL A 273 23.18 -21.99 -46.06
N ARG A 274 23.40 -20.68 -45.90
CA ARG A 274 22.83 -19.93 -44.78
C ARG A 274 21.30 -19.89 -44.83
N PHE A 275 20.73 -19.74 -46.02
CA PHE A 275 19.28 -19.78 -46.23
C PHE A 275 18.70 -21.15 -45.84
N SER A 276 19.24 -22.23 -46.40
CA SER A 276 18.76 -23.59 -46.09
C SER A 276 18.91 -23.93 -44.60
N GLN A 277 19.99 -23.47 -43.95
CA GLN A 277 20.18 -23.62 -42.52
C GLN A 277 19.13 -22.84 -41.70
N ALA A 278 18.81 -21.61 -42.08
CA ALA A 278 17.77 -20.81 -41.42
C ALA A 278 16.39 -21.45 -41.55
N ILE A 279 16.02 -21.93 -42.74
CA ILE A 279 14.74 -22.65 -42.96
C ILE A 279 14.69 -23.94 -42.14
N LYS A 280 15.81 -24.68 -42.06
CA LYS A 280 15.90 -25.88 -41.23
C LYS A 280 15.66 -25.55 -39.75
N ARG A 281 16.33 -24.53 -39.22
CA ARG A 281 16.14 -24.06 -37.82
C ARG A 281 14.73 -23.58 -37.53
N ALA A 282 14.11 -22.89 -38.49
CA ALA A 282 12.72 -22.47 -38.38
C ALA A 282 11.78 -23.68 -38.26
N ARG A 283 11.96 -24.71 -39.10
CA ARG A 283 11.17 -25.94 -39.06
C ARG A 283 11.40 -26.74 -37.78
N GLU A 284 12.63 -26.84 -37.30
CA GLU A 284 12.97 -27.49 -36.02
C GLU A 284 12.30 -26.76 -34.83
N SER A 285 12.36 -25.43 -34.82
CA SER A 285 11.72 -24.60 -33.79
C SER A 285 10.20 -24.76 -33.81
N LEU A 286 9.60 -24.91 -34.99
CA LEU A 286 8.18 -25.15 -35.17
C LEU A 286 7.74 -26.53 -34.66
N GLN A 287 8.53 -27.59 -34.93
CA GLN A 287 8.24 -28.93 -34.41
C GLN A 287 8.37 -29.03 -32.88
N MET A 288 9.29 -28.26 -32.30
CA MET A 288 9.48 -28.21 -30.85
C MET A 288 8.58 -27.18 -30.15
N ALA A 289 7.69 -26.50 -30.88
CA ALA A 289 6.90 -25.41 -30.35
C ALA A 289 5.89 -25.89 -29.31
N LYS A 290 6.07 -25.43 -28.08
CA LYS A 290 5.14 -25.64 -26.96
C LYS A 290 4.58 -24.33 -26.41
N GLY A 291 5.02 -23.21 -26.96
CA GLY A 291 4.71 -21.88 -26.47
C GLY A 291 4.99 -20.77 -27.49
N PRO A 292 4.62 -19.53 -27.14
CA PRO A 292 4.70 -18.38 -28.04
C PRO A 292 6.14 -17.98 -28.37
N ALA A 293 7.09 -18.30 -27.49
CA ALA A 293 8.51 -18.00 -27.70
C ALA A 293 9.09 -18.83 -28.85
N GLU A 294 8.71 -20.10 -28.96
CA GLU A 294 9.18 -21.01 -29.99
C GLU A 294 8.59 -20.67 -31.36
N TYR A 295 7.30 -20.32 -31.43
CA TYR A 295 6.69 -19.77 -32.67
C TYR A 295 7.33 -18.44 -33.07
N GLY A 296 7.68 -17.59 -32.09
CA GLY A 296 8.43 -16.35 -32.31
C GLY A 296 9.82 -16.60 -32.92
N ARG A 297 10.60 -17.51 -32.33
CA ARG A 297 11.92 -17.91 -32.84
C ARG A 297 11.84 -18.51 -34.26
N ALA A 298 10.85 -19.35 -34.51
CA ALA A 298 10.62 -19.92 -35.84
C ALA A 298 10.37 -18.80 -36.88
N ALA A 299 9.51 -17.82 -36.54
CA ALA A 299 9.24 -16.68 -37.41
C ALA A 299 10.47 -15.77 -37.62
N GLU A 300 11.31 -15.59 -36.59
CA GLU A 300 12.56 -14.82 -36.68
C GLU A 300 13.57 -15.47 -37.63
N GLU A 301 13.75 -16.79 -37.58
CA GLU A 301 14.63 -17.53 -38.50
C GLU A 301 14.15 -17.45 -39.95
N VAL A 302 12.82 -17.47 -40.19
CA VAL A 302 12.25 -17.25 -41.54
C VAL A 302 12.48 -15.81 -42.01
N LYS A 303 12.29 -14.82 -41.13
CA LYS A 303 12.60 -13.42 -41.45
C LYS A 303 14.08 -13.22 -41.75
N TYR A 304 14.98 -13.87 -41.01
CA TYR A 304 16.41 -13.86 -41.31
C TYR A 304 16.68 -14.45 -42.69
N ALA A 305 16.05 -15.57 -43.06
CA ALA A 305 16.13 -16.14 -44.39
C ALA A 305 15.67 -15.15 -45.48
N GLN A 306 14.56 -14.41 -45.26
CA GLN A 306 14.11 -13.34 -46.16
C GLN A 306 15.14 -12.21 -46.31
N THR A 307 15.78 -11.77 -45.22
CA THR A 307 16.82 -10.74 -45.28
C THR A 307 18.04 -11.19 -46.10
N LEU A 308 18.41 -12.47 -46.02
CA LEU A 308 19.47 -13.06 -46.85
C LEU A 308 19.10 -13.06 -48.34
N LEU A 309 17.84 -13.34 -48.68
CA LEU A 309 17.36 -13.27 -50.06
C LEU A 309 17.37 -11.84 -50.61
N VAL A 310 16.94 -10.86 -49.81
CA VAL A 310 16.89 -9.44 -50.22
C VAL A 310 18.29 -8.88 -50.42
N THR A 311 19.20 -9.11 -49.46
CA THR A 311 20.60 -8.66 -49.56
C THR A 311 21.36 -9.37 -50.69
N GLY A 312 21.03 -10.63 -50.94
CA GLY A 312 21.60 -11.45 -52.02
C GLY A 312 20.91 -11.35 -53.38
N LYS A 313 19.98 -10.40 -53.60
CA LYS A 313 19.12 -10.37 -54.80
C LYS A 313 19.89 -10.46 -56.13
N SER A 314 21.07 -9.83 -56.24
CA SER A 314 21.89 -9.87 -57.47
C SER A 314 22.57 -11.22 -57.73
N LEU A 315 22.58 -12.13 -56.75
CA LEU A 315 23.23 -13.45 -56.83
C LEU A 315 22.30 -14.52 -57.46
N PHE A 316 21.00 -14.28 -57.46
CA PHE A 316 19.97 -15.23 -57.93
C PHE A 316 19.37 -14.81 -59.27
N THR A 317 18.78 -15.77 -59.99
CA THR A 317 17.88 -15.44 -61.10
C THR A 317 16.54 -14.93 -60.56
N ASP A 318 15.78 -14.20 -61.36
CA ASP A 318 14.46 -13.69 -60.95
C ASP A 318 13.49 -14.83 -60.59
N THR A 319 13.59 -15.96 -61.29
CA THR A 319 12.81 -17.17 -61.03
C THR A 319 13.17 -17.82 -59.69
N GLU A 320 14.47 -18.01 -59.41
CA GLU A 320 14.98 -18.57 -58.15
C GLU A 320 14.58 -17.71 -56.94
N TYR A 321 14.73 -16.38 -57.08
CA TYR A 321 14.39 -15.43 -56.02
C TYR A 321 12.89 -15.49 -55.69
N ARG A 322 12.01 -15.45 -56.70
CA ARG A 322 10.55 -15.52 -56.50
C ARG A 322 10.14 -16.84 -55.84
N ALA A 323 10.67 -17.97 -56.28
CA ALA A 323 10.37 -19.27 -55.70
C ALA A 323 10.75 -19.33 -54.20
N LYS A 324 11.96 -18.87 -53.84
CA LYS A 324 12.42 -18.85 -52.45
C LYS A 324 11.64 -17.86 -51.59
N LYS A 325 11.22 -16.71 -52.15
CA LYS A 325 10.37 -15.75 -51.46
C LYS A 325 9.00 -16.34 -51.13
N ILE A 326 8.36 -16.99 -52.11
CA ILE A 326 7.06 -17.67 -51.91
C ILE A 326 7.18 -18.75 -50.84
N GLU A 327 8.26 -19.55 -50.85
CA GLU A 327 8.51 -20.56 -49.80
C GLU A 327 8.58 -19.93 -48.40
N THR A 328 9.31 -18.81 -48.25
CA THR A 328 9.41 -18.12 -46.96
C THR A 328 8.10 -17.50 -46.52
N ASP A 329 7.34 -16.92 -47.44
CA ASP A 329 6.06 -16.27 -47.13
C ASP A 329 5.03 -17.32 -46.68
N GLN A 330 4.92 -18.44 -47.40
CA GLN A 330 4.06 -19.57 -47.02
C GLN A 330 4.42 -20.15 -45.66
N LEU A 331 5.72 -20.29 -45.37
CA LEU A 331 6.17 -20.81 -44.09
C LEU A 331 5.85 -19.84 -42.93
N LEU A 332 6.00 -18.53 -43.17
CA LEU A 332 5.67 -17.51 -42.18
C LEU A 332 4.16 -17.48 -41.87
N ASP A 333 3.33 -17.56 -42.91
CA ASP A 333 1.87 -17.62 -42.77
C ASP A 333 1.42 -18.87 -42.01
N PHE A 334 2.04 -20.03 -42.31
CA PHE A 334 1.79 -21.28 -41.60
C PHE A 334 2.14 -21.17 -40.10
N ILE A 335 3.31 -20.61 -39.78
CA ILE A 335 3.72 -20.38 -38.38
C ILE A 335 2.72 -19.44 -37.68
N GLY A 336 2.24 -18.40 -38.37
CA GLY A 336 1.22 -17.49 -37.86
C GLY A 336 -0.10 -18.19 -37.55
N ALA A 337 -0.60 -19.02 -38.47
CA ALA A 337 -1.84 -19.76 -38.31
C ALA A 337 -1.79 -20.82 -37.19
N GLU A 338 -0.68 -21.54 -37.07
CA GLU A 338 -0.48 -22.51 -35.98
C GLU A 338 -0.37 -21.82 -34.62
N ARG A 339 0.32 -20.68 -34.56
CA ARG A 339 0.39 -19.87 -33.34
C ARG A 339 -0.99 -19.37 -32.90
N THR A 340 -1.81 -18.85 -33.82
CA THR A 340 -3.15 -18.35 -33.47
C THR A 340 -4.08 -19.48 -33.04
N ARG A 341 -4.02 -20.65 -33.69
CA ARG A 341 -4.74 -21.87 -33.23
C ARG A 341 -4.36 -22.25 -31.81
N TRP A 342 -3.06 -22.32 -31.52
CA TRP A 342 -2.57 -22.62 -30.18
C TRP A 342 -3.03 -21.58 -29.15
N GLU A 343 -2.98 -20.29 -29.48
CA GLU A 343 -3.47 -19.20 -28.62
C GLU A 343 -4.98 -19.34 -28.33
N ILE A 344 -5.79 -19.63 -29.35
CA ILE A 344 -7.24 -19.87 -29.22
C ILE A 344 -7.52 -21.09 -28.34
N ASP A 345 -6.84 -22.22 -28.58
CA ASP A 345 -7.03 -23.44 -27.78
C ASP A 345 -6.65 -23.22 -26.31
N ARG A 346 -5.57 -22.46 -26.05
CA ARG A 346 -5.16 -22.09 -24.69
C ARG A 346 -6.18 -21.20 -24.01
N VAL A 347 -6.72 -20.20 -24.71
CA VAL A 347 -7.77 -19.33 -24.17
C VAL A 347 -9.03 -20.15 -23.87
N ARG A 348 -9.45 -21.05 -24.77
CA ARG A 348 -10.60 -21.94 -24.53
C ARG A 348 -10.42 -22.80 -23.28
N ILE A 349 -9.28 -23.47 -23.13
CA ILE A 349 -8.98 -24.29 -21.94
C ILE A 349 -9.01 -23.44 -20.67
N GLN A 350 -8.42 -22.24 -20.71
CA GLN A 350 -8.43 -21.31 -19.59
C GLN A 350 -9.85 -20.84 -19.25
N GLU A 351 -10.68 -20.52 -20.25
CA GLU A 351 -12.07 -20.14 -20.06
C GLU A 351 -12.88 -21.26 -19.43
N GLU A 352 -12.73 -22.51 -19.87
CA GLU A 352 -13.37 -23.69 -19.28
C GLU A 352 -12.94 -23.90 -17.83
N GLU A 353 -11.64 -23.82 -17.53
CA GLU A 353 -11.11 -23.90 -16.16
C GLU A 353 -11.66 -22.79 -15.26
N ILE A 354 -11.72 -21.55 -15.76
CA ILE A 354 -12.28 -20.41 -15.03
C ILE A 354 -13.77 -20.63 -14.80
N ARG A 355 -14.52 -21.07 -15.82
CA ARG A 355 -15.95 -21.34 -15.73
C ARG A 355 -16.24 -22.42 -14.69
N LEU A 356 -15.54 -23.55 -14.74
CA LEU A 356 -15.68 -24.64 -13.76
C LEU A 356 -15.29 -24.20 -12.35
N ARG A 357 -14.24 -23.38 -12.21
CA ARG A 357 -13.86 -22.81 -10.91
C ARG A 357 -14.95 -21.86 -10.38
N MET A 358 -15.58 -21.06 -11.25
CA MET A 358 -16.65 -20.14 -10.87
C MET A 358 -17.93 -20.87 -10.48
N THR A 359 -18.34 -21.91 -11.22
CA THR A 359 -19.51 -22.72 -10.86
C THR A 359 -19.30 -23.46 -9.54
N ARG A 360 -18.13 -24.10 -9.36
CA ARG A 360 -17.80 -24.79 -8.11
C ARG A 360 -17.81 -23.85 -6.90
N ARG A 361 -17.24 -22.65 -7.05
CA ARG A 361 -17.31 -21.60 -6.01
C ARG A 361 -18.74 -21.16 -5.73
N ALA A 362 -19.55 -20.97 -6.77
CA ALA A 362 -20.96 -20.58 -6.60
C ALA A 362 -21.76 -21.67 -5.86
N GLU A 363 -21.53 -22.95 -6.18
CA GLU A 363 -22.15 -24.09 -5.49
C GLU A 363 -21.70 -24.21 -4.03
N GLU A 364 -20.40 -24.02 -3.76
CA GLU A 364 -19.85 -23.98 -2.40
C GLU A 364 -20.47 -22.83 -1.58
N MET A 365 -20.52 -21.63 -2.14
CA MET A 365 -21.16 -20.48 -1.49
C MET A 365 -22.66 -20.70 -1.25
N ALA A 366 -23.37 -21.33 -2.20
CA ALA A 366 -24.78 -21.67 -2.04
C ALA A 366 -24.99 -22.74 -0.95
N ARG A 367 -24.11 -23.74 -0.85
CA ARG A 367 -24.12 -24.72 0.25
C ARG A 367 -23.88 -24.06 1.59
N GLN A 368 -22.83 -23.25 1.73
CA GLN A 368 -22.54 -22.52 2.97
C GLN A 368 -23.67 -21.58 3.37
N ARG A 369 -24.33 -20.91 2.40
CA ARG A 369 -25.50 -20.08 2.65
C ARG A 369 -26.66 -20.91 3.21
N ARG A 370 -26.95 -22.08 2.61
CA ARG A 370 -28.00 -22.99 3.10
C ARG A 370 -27.71 -23.51 4.50
N GLU A 371 -26.52 -24.03 4.75
CA GLU A 371 -26.10 -24.50 6.08
C GLU A 371 -26.22 -23.38 7.12
N LYS A 372 -25.78 -22.16 6.78
CA LYS A 372 -25.92 -21.00 7.65
C LYS A 372 -27.38 -20.67 7.94
N ILE A 373 -28.25 -20.67 6.93
CA ILE A 373 -29.69 -20.46 7.12
C ILE A 373 -30.26 -21.53 8.06
N ASP A 374 -29.91 -22.80 7.88
CA ASP A 374 -30.38 -23.89 8.74
C ASP A 374 -29.92 -23.71 10.19
N THR A 375 -28.66 -23.34 10.42
CA THR A 375 -28.18 -23.03 11.78
C THR A 375 -28.92 -21.85 12.41
N LEU A 376 -29.24 -20.81 11.63
CA LEU A 376 -30.01 -19.66 12.10
C LEU A 376 -31.46 -20.05 12.40
N LYS A 377 -32.08 -20.94 11.60
CA LYS A 377 -33.41 -21.47 11.85
C LYS A 377 -33.46 -22.23 13.17
N SER A 378 -32.53 -23.18 13.38
CA SER A 378 -32.44 -23.92 14.63
C SER A 378 -32.23 -22.99 15.83
N ARG A 379 -31.40 -21.94 15.66
CA ARG A 379 -31.18 -20.96 16.73
C ARG A 379 -32.41 -20.11 17.02
N ALA A 380 -33.15 -19.68 15.99
CA ALA A 380 -34.40 -18.94 16.17
C ALA A 380 -35.45 -19.78 16.91
N ILE A 381 -35.61 -21.06 16.52
CA ILE A 381 -36.51 -21.99 17.21
C ILE A 381 -36.10 -22.13 18.69
N GLY A 382 -34.82 -22.38 18.96
CA GLY A 382 -34.34 -22.47 20.35
C GLY A 382 -34.57 -21.19 21.17
N LEU A 383 -34.36 -20.01 20.58
CA LEU A 383 -34.63 -18.73 21.27
C LEU A 383 -36.12 -18.51 21.54
N ARG A 384 -37.00 -18.91 20.61
CA ARG A 384 -38.44 -18.87 20.81
C ARG A 384 -38.86 -19.79 21.97
N ASP A 385 -38.31 -21.00 22.01
CA ASP A 385 -38.63 -21.99 23.03
C ASP A 385 -38.08 -21.57 24.41
N GLU A 386 -36.95 -20.86 24.44
CA GLU A 386 -36.40 -20.16 25.62
C GLU A 386 -37.18 -18.88 26.01
N GLN A 387 -38.30 -18.56 25.35
CA GLN A 387 -39.09 -17.33 25.53
C GLN A 387 -38.34 -16.02 25.24
N LYS A 388 -37.21 -16.08 24.54
CA LYS A 388 -36.41 -14.93 24.12
C LYS A 388 -36.92 -14.41 22.78
N TYR A 389 -38.17 -13.96 22.75
CA TYR A 389 -38.89 -13.63 21.51
C TYR A 389 -38.25 -12.49 20.71
N VAL A 390 -37.79 -11.42 21.37
CA VAL A 390 -37.11 -10.29 20.70
C VAL A 390 -35.86 -10.76 19.94
N GLN A 391 -35.03 -11.58 20.59
CA GLN A 391 -33.82 -12.14 19.97
C GLN A 391 -34.17 -13.10 18.83
N SER A 392 -35.24 -13.90 18.99
CA SER A 392 -35.73 -14.76 17.92
C SER A 392 -36.17 -13.96 16.69
N VAL A 393 -36.89 -12.84 16.88
CA VAL A 393 -37.31 -11.94 15.79
C VAL A 393 -36.10 -11.36 15.05
N GLU A 394 -35.06 -10.94 15.77
CA GLU A 394 -33.82 -10.45 15.16
C GLU A 394 -33.12 -11.51 14.29
N ILE A 395 -33.09 -12.77 14.74
CA ILE A 395 -32.51 -13.86 13.94
C ILE A 395 -33.37 -14.14 12.70
N LEU A 396 -34.71 -14.14 12.83
CA LEU A 396 -35.63 -14.32 11.71
C LEU A 396 -35.49 -13.21 10.67
N ASP A 397 -35.32 -11.94 11.09
CA ASP A 397 -35.03 -10.82 10.19
C ASP A 397 -33.70 -11.01 9.43
N ARG A 398 -32.66 -11.52 10.11
CA ARG A 398 -31.40 -11.86 9.45
C ARG A 398 -31.58 -12.97 8.41
N ILE A 399 -32.42 -13.97 8.68
CA ILE A 399 -32.73 -15.03 7.69
C ILE A 399 -33.44 -14.41 6.49
N ARG A 400 -34.48 -13.58 6.68
CA ARG A 400 -35.20 -12.91 5.58
C ARG A 400 -34.30 -12.02 4.71
N LYS A 401 -33.32 -11.35 5.32
CA LYS A 401 -32.31 -10.56 4.60
C LYS A 401 -31.32 -11.44 3.83
N LEU A 402 -30.97 -12.60 4.40
CA LEU A 402 -30.10 -13.56 3.75
C LEU A 402 -30.82 -14.37 2.69
N ASP A 403 -32.12 -14.60 2.79
CA ASP A 403 -32.98 -15.34 1.87
C ASP A 403 -34.40 -14.77 1.86
N PRO A 404 -34.69 -13.85 0.92
CA PRO A 404 -36.01 -13.24 0.80
C PRO A 404 -37.13 -14.20 0.41
N ASP A 405 -36.80 -15.33 -0.24
CA ASP A 405 -37.76 -16.30 -0.76
C ASP A 405 -38.17 -17.35 0.30
N ASP A 406 -37.57 -17.31 1.50
CA ASP A 406 -37.89 -18.23 2.59
C ASP A 406 -39.24 -17.90 3.25
N SER A 407 -40.28 -18.60 2.80
CA SER A 407 -41.65 -18.47 3.31
C SER A 407 -41.76 -18.71 4.83
N TRP A 408 -41.04 -19.71 5.35
CA TRP A 408 -41.09 -20.05 6.78
C TRP A 408 -40.54 -18.90 7.63
N ALA A 409 -39.40 -18.33 7.24
CA ALA A 409 -38.80 -17.23 7.98
C ALA A 409 -39.67 -15.97 7.96
N ALA A 410 -40.33 -15.69 6.83
CA ALA A 410 -41.25 -14.57 6.68
C ALA A 410 -42.48 -14.70 7.59
N GLU A 411 -43.12 -15.88 7.58
CA GLU A 411 -44.28 -16.16 8.43
C GLU A 411 -43.92 -16.09 9.92
N GLN A 412 -42.86 -16.80 10.33
CA GLN A 412 -42.42 -16.80 11.72
C GLN A 412 -42.04 -15.40 12.20
N TYR A 413 -41.36 -14.60 11.38
CA TYR A 413 -41.04 -13.21 11.73
C TYR A 413 -42.31 -12.41 12.01
N ASN A 414 -43.30 -12.49 11.13
CA ASN A 414 -44.55 -11.73 11.28
C ASN A 414 -45.32 -12.15 12.54
N THR A 415 -45.42 -13.46 12.77
CA THR A 415 -46.12 -14.02 13.94
C THR A 415 -45.42 -13.63 15.23
N LEU A 416 -44.10 -13.84 15.35
CA LEU A 416 -43.36 -13.49 16.56
C LEU A 416 -43.29 -11.98 16.79
N SER A 417 -43.18 -11.16 15.75
CA SER A 417 -43.14 -9.70 15.91
C SER A 417 -44.46 -9.16 16.49
N ARG A 418 -45.61 -9.66 16.02
CA ARG A 418 -46.92 -9.32 16.58
C ARG A 418 -47.04 -9.78 18.03
N PHE A 419 -46.53 -10.98 18.33
CA PHE A 419 -46.54 -11.51 19.67
C PHE A 419 -45.68 -10.68 20.64
N VAL A 420 -44.48 -10.26 20.22
CA VAL A 420 -43.61 -9.37 21.01
C VAL A 420 -44.31 -8.03 21.29
N LEU A 421 -44.97 -7.45 20.30
CA LEU A 421 -45.73 -6.21 20.48
C LEU A 421 -46.84 -6.36 21.52
N LEU A 422 -47.56 -7.48 21.49
CA LEU A 422 -48.63 -7.75 22.47
C LEU A 422 -48.09 -7.94 23.89
N LEU A 423 -46.91 -8.57 24.04
CA LEU A 423 -46.24 -8.67 25.33
C LEU A 423 -45.80 -7.29 25.86
N ASP A 424 -45.29 -6.44 24.98
CA ASP A 424 -44.87 -5.08 25.33
C ASP A 424 -46.09 -4.21 25.71
N GLU A 425 -47.19 -4.32 24.96
CA GLU A 425 -48.46 -3.65 25.28
C GLU A 425 -49.01 -4.09 26.64
N LYS A 426 -48.98 -5.39 26.94
CA LYS A 426 -49.37 -5.91 28.25
C LYS A 426 -48.53 -5.31 29.38
N GLU A 427 -47.22 -5.18 29.18
CA GLU A 427 -46.32 -4.60 30.18
C GLU A 427 -46.52 -3.09 30.31
N ALA A 428 -46.69 -2.37 29.20
CA ALA A 428 -47.03 -0.96 29.18
C ALA A 428 -48.36 -0.67 29.91
N TYR A 429 -49.37 -1.51 29.71
CA TYR A 429 -50.64 -1.43 30.44
C TYR A 429 -50.45 -1.62 31.94
N ARG A 430 -49.66 -2.63 32.36
CA ARG A 430 -49.36 -2.91 33.77
C ARG A 430 -48.66 -1.74 34.44
N VAL A 431 -47.66 -1.16 33.77
CA VAL A 431 -46.93 0.02 34.26
C VAL A 431 -47.84 1.24 34.30
N GLY A 432 -48.63 1.47 33.25
CA GLY A 432 -49.59 2.57 33.18
C GLY A 432 -50.58 2.55 34.34
N LEU A 433 -51.18 1.39 34.62
CA LEU A 433 -52.10 1.22 35.74
C LEU A 433 -51.43 1.52 37.09
N HIS A 434 -50.20 1.07 37.28
CA HIS A 434 -49.45 1.29 38.52
C HIS A 434 -49.10 2.78 38.72
N GLU A 435 -48.67 3.47 37.68
CA GLU A 435 -48.37 4.90 37.75
C GLU A 435 -49.63 5.76 37.89
N GLU A 436 -50.76 5.34 37.28
CA GLU A 436 -52.06 5.95 37.51
C GLU A 436 -52.48 5.85 38.99
N GLN A 437 -52.35 4.66 39.59
CA GLN A 437 -52.62 4.48 41.03
C GLN A 437 -51.73 5.37 41.91
N ARG A 438 -50.45 5.51 41.56
CA ARG A 438 -49.52 6.40 42.27
C ARG A 438 -49.91 7.86 42.14
N SER A 439 -50.28 8.30 40.94
CA SER A 439 -50.77 9.66 40.68
C SER A 439 -52.00 9.97 41.53
N LEU A 440 -52.98 9.06 41.59
CA LEU A 440 -54.16 9.21 42.45
C LEU A 440 -53.80 9.29 43.93
N VAL A 441 -52.83 8.49 44.39
CA VAL A 441 -52.33 8.57 45.78
C VAL A 441 -51.66 9.92 46.05
N ASP A 442 -50.90 10.45 45.12
CA ASP A 442 -50.24 11.76 45.25
C ASP A 442 -51.26 12.93 45.32
N VAL A 443 -52.30 12.88 44.48
CA VAL A 443 -53.44 13.81 44.55
C VAL A 443 -54.11 13.74 45.92
N ARG A 444 -54.32 12.53 46.47
CA ARG A 444 -54.89 12.35 47.82
C ARG A 444 -53.98 12.90 48.92
N TRP A 445 -52.66 12.73 48.81
CA TRP A 445 -51.70 13.34 49.74
C TRP A 445 -51.73 14.87 49.68
N SER A 446 -51.89 15.43 48.49
CA SER A 446 -51.97 16.88 48.26
C SER A 446 -53.28 17.49 48.75
N ALA A 447 -54.38 16.73 48.74
CA ALA A 447 -55.69 17.16 49.22
C ALA A 447 -55.80 17.18 50.76
N ILE A 448 -54.86 16.61 51.50
CA ILE A 448 -54.85 16.67 52.97
C ILE A 448 -54.51 18.11 53.40
N PRO A 449 -55.39 18.80 54.14
CA PRO A 449 -55.11 20.13 54.65
C PRO A 449 -54.14 20.04 55.83
N TRP A 450 -52.85 20.23 55.54
CA TRP A 450 -51.79 20.22 56.56
C TRP A 450 -51.86 21.48 57.43
N TYR A 451 -51.68 21.34 58.75
CA TYR A 451 -51.61 22.47 59.68
C TYR A 451 -50.19 23.06 59.79
N GLU A 452 -49.17 22.31 59.36
CA GLU A 452 -47.77 22.74 59.37
C GLU A 452 -47.48 23.67 58.19
N LEU A 453 -46.95 24.86 58.47
CA LEU A 453 -46.74 25.93 57.48
C LEU A 453 -45.65 25.60 56.44
N LEU A 454 -44.68 24.74 56.80
CA LEU A 454 -43.59 24.33 55.92
C LEU A 454 -43.38 22.83 55.99
N ARG A 455 -43.67 22.13 54.88
CA ARG A 455 -43.46 20.70 54.73
C ARG A 455 -42.63 20.42 53.48
N TYR A 456 -41.58 19.62 53.62
CA TYR A 456 -40.79 19.16 52.49
C TYR A 456 -41.44 17.93 51.83
N PRO A 457 -41.31 17.76 50.49
CA PRO A 457 -41.68 16.53 49.81
C PRO A 457 -41.00 15.31 50.45
N ARG A 458 -41.65 14.14 50.49
CA ARG A 458 -41.09 12.94 51.17
C ARG A 458 -39.75 12.50 50.60
N ASP A 459 -39.51 12.79 49.33
CA ASP A 459 -38.32 12.47 48.55
C ASP A 459 -37.27 13.62 48.55
N TRP A 460 -37.43 14.65 49.39
CA TRP A 460 -36.45 15.74 49.50
C TRP A 460 -34.99 15.28 49.76
N PRO A 461 -34.71 14.20 50.54
CA PRO A 461 -33.34 13.72 50.72
C PRO A 461 -32.77 13.13 49.42
N GLU A 462 -33.58 12.39 48.66
CA GLU A 462 -33.17 11.82 47.37
C GLU A 462 -32.99 12.89 46.30
N ILE A 463 -33.88 13.88 46.26
CA ILE A 463 -33.74 15.08 45.41
C ILE A 463 -32.42 15.78 45.75
N THR A 464 -32.08 15.91 47.03
CA THR A 464 -30.83 16.52 47.50
C THR A 464 -29.60 15.70 47.12
N LEU A 465 -29.67 14.37 47.20
CA LEU A 465 -28.60 13.45 46.77
C LEU A 465 -28.38 13.50 45.26
N LYS A 466 -29.46 13.54 44.46
CA LYS A 466 -29.39 13.74 43.00
C LYS A 466 -28.76 15.09 42.63
N ARG A 467 -28.99 16.14 43.42
CA ARG A 467 -28.34 17.45 43.27
C ARG A 467 -26.84 17.40 43.60
N GLN A 468 -26.41 16.65 44.61
CA GLN A 468 -25.00 16.57 45.01
C GLN A 468 -24.06 16.03 43.92
N ALA A 469 -24.55 15.22 42.98
CA ALA A 469 -23.73 14.64 41.92
C ALA A 469 -23.21 15.67 40.90
N PHE A 470 -23.82 16.85 40.79
CA PHE A 470 -23.50 17.87 39.78
C PHE A 470 -22.89 19.17 40.36
N GLY A 471 -22.70 19.27 41.68
CA GLY A 471 -22.08 20.43 42.31
C GLY A 471 -20.54 20.39 42.28
N ALA A 472 -19.91 21.54 42.04
CA ALA A 472 -18.47 21.81 41.90
C ALA A 472 -17.52 21.30 43.03
N SER A 473 -18.04 20.63 44.04
CA SER A 473 -17.27 20.20 45.22
C SER A 473 -16.35 18.99 44.97
N ARG A 474 -16.54 18.23 43.88
CA ARG A 474 -15.64 17.09 43.54
C ARG A 474 -14.69 17.32 42.38
N VAL A 475 -14.94 18.28 41.49
CA VAL A 475 -14.13 18.44 40.25
C VAL A 475 -13.01 19.47 40.41
N SER A 476 -13.06 20.36 41.40
CA SER A 476 -12.09 21.47 41.51
C SER A 476 -10.99 21.30 42.57
N GLU A 477 -11.06 20.33 43.48
CA GLU A 477 -10.06 20.19 44.53
C GLU A 477 -9.24 18.93 44.29
N SER A 478 -8.00 19.10 43.81
CA SER A 478 -7.01 18.02 43.70
C SER A 478 -6.87 17.31 45.06
N GLU A 479 -6.74 15.99 45.05
CA GLU A 479 -6.49 15.20 46.25
C GLU A 479 -5.26 15.72 47.03
N ALA A 480 -4.26 16.20 46.30
CA ALA A 480 -3.09 16.85 46.86
C ALA A 480 -3.43 18.16 47.60
N ASN A 481 -4.32 19.01 47.07
CA ASN A 481 -4.76 20.24 47.74
C ASN A 481 -5.51 19.93 49.04
N ARG A 482 -6.34 18.87 49.04
CA ARG A 482 -7.07 18.45 50.24
C ARG A 482 -6.12 18.00 51.35
N ALA A 483 -5.06 17.27 51.00
CA ALA A 483 -4.03 16.87 51.95
C ALA A 483 -3.32 18.09 52.58
N VAL A 484 -2.99 19.10 51.77
CA VAL A 484 -2.41 20.37 52.24
C VAL A 484 -3.34 21.10 53.21
N TYR A 485 -4.61 21.29 52.86
CA TYR A 485 -5.57 21.95 53.77
C TYR A 485 -5.80 21.17 55.05
N LYS A 486 -5.71 19.83 55.02
CA LYS A 486 -5.77 19.00 56.23
C LYS A 486 -4.54 19.25 57.12
N ALA A 487 -3.34 19.33 56.55
CA ALA A 487 -2.11 19.63 57.28
C ALA A 487 -2.12 21.05 57.87
N LEU A 488 -2.63 22.04 57.13
CA LEU A 488 -2.76 23.42 57.60
C LEU A 488 -3.72 23.58 58.80
N ARG A 489 -4.68 22.66 58.98
CA ARG A 489 -5.60 22.65 60.13
C ARG A 489 -5.00 22.06 61.40
N MET A 490 -3.81 21.48 61.34
CA MET A 490 -3.12 20.93 62.52
C MET A 490 -2.81 22.06 63.52
N VAL A 491 -3.02 21.82 64.81
CA VAL A 491 -2.80 22.80 65.89
C VAL A 491 -1.38 22.67 66.44
N LEU A 492 -0.68 23.80 66.54
CA LEU A 492 0.65 23.92 67.14
C LEU A 492 0.52 24.38 68.60
N PRO A 493 1.13 23.68 69.57
CA PRO A 493 0.98 24.00 70.99
C PRO A 493 1.66 25.32 71.36
N LYS A 494 2.86 25.60 70.85
CA LYS A 494 3.62 26.84 71.09
C LYS A 494 4.53 27.17 69.91
N LEU A 495 4.60 28.45 69.56
CA LEU A 495 5.46 29.04 68.53
C LEU A 495 6.10 30.30 69.12
N ASP A 496 7.43 30.38 69.14
CA ASP A 496 8.17 31.51 69.70
C ASP A 496 9.37 31.83 68.80
N PHE A 497 9.22 32.86 67.97
CA PHE A 497 10.28 33.37 67.09
C PHE A 497 10.65 34.78 67.55
N GLY A 498 11.87 34.93 68.06
CA GLY A 498 12.45 36.23 68.41
C GLY A 498 13.67 36.52 67.55
N GLY A 499 13.48 37.29 66.48
CA GLY A 499 14.55 37.74 65.59
C GLY A 499 15.12 36.66 64.67
N ILE A 500 14.35 35.60 64.36
CA ILE A 500 14.79 34.50 63.49
C ILE A 500 14.63 34.91 62.03
N ALA A 501 15.55 34.46 61.16
CA ALA A 501 15.48 34.72 59.74
C ALA A 501 14.24 34.07 59.11
N PHE A 502 13.55 34.81 58.23
CA PHE A 502 12.32 34.37 57.57
C PHE A 502 12.50 33.07 56.77
N GLY A 503 13.67 32.85 56.17
CA GLY A 503 14.00 31.59 55.52
C GLY A 503 13.94 30.39 56.47
N ASP A 504 14.49 30.52 57.68
CA ASP A 504 14.51 29.46 58.69
C ASP A 504 13.11 29.22 59.28
N VAL A 505 12.31 30.29 59.42
CA VAL A 505 10.92 30.19 59.86
C VAL A 505 10.06 29.40 58.86
N ILE A 506 10.21 29.67 57.55
CA ILE A 506 9.48 28.91 56.53
C ILE A 506 9.93 27.45 56.50
N GLN A 507 11.22 27.19 56.71
CA GLN A 507 11.74 25.82 56.81
C GLN A 507 11.13 25.08 58.01
N PHE A 508 11.03 25.73 59.17
CA PHE A 508 10.34 25.16 60.33
C PHE A 508 8.88 24.80 60.03
N VAL A 509 8.13 25.69 59.36
CA VAL A 509 6.73 25.40 58.99
C VAL A 509 6.65 24.20 58.05
N ARG A 510 7.58 24.10 57.09
CA ARG A 510 7.69 22.95 56.19
C ARG A 510 7.90 21.64 56.94
N ASP A 511 8.83 21.63 57.91
CA ASP A 511 9.20 20.44 58.66
C ASP A 511 8.09 19.97 59.61
N VAL A 512 7.38 20.92 60.25
CA VAL A 512 6.29 20.59 61.18
C VAL A 512 5.02 20.15 60.44
N SER A 513 4.65 20.82 59.34
CA SER A 513 3.42 20.47 58.61
C SER A 513 3.60 19.37 57.56
N ASN A 514 4.84 19.03 57.20
CA ASN A 514 5.18 18.11 56.10
C ASN A 514 4.48 18.49 54.79
N VAL A 515 4.48 19.79 54.46
CA VAL A 515 3.86 20.35 53.25
C VAL A 515 4.92 21.00 52.38
N ASN A 516 4.78 20.86 51.07
CA ASN A 516 5.64 21.55 50.11
C ASN A 516 5.30 23.05 50.09
N ILE A 517 6.23 23.88 50.57
CA ILE A 517 6.11 25.35 50.55
C ILE A 517 7.15 25.90 49.58
N HIS A 518 6.71 26.61 48.55
CA HIS A 518 7.56 27.31 47.58
C HIS A 518 7.43 28.83 47.78
N VAL A 519 8.54 29.48 48.13
CA VAL A 519 8.59 30.94 48.33
C VAL A 519 9.18 31.60 47.10
N LYS A 520 8.44 32.53 46.48
CA LYS A 520 8.92 33.29 45.33
C LYS A 520 9.83 34.44 45.76
N TRP A 521 11.08 34.12 46.09
CA TRP A 521 12.08 35.09 46.56
C TRP A 521 12.30 36.26 45.62
N GLU A 522 12.18 36.06 44.30
CA GLU A 522 12.32 37.14 43.31
C GLU A 522 11.22 38.20 43.46
N ALA A 523 9.97 37.79 43.68
CA ALA A 523 8.84 38.71 43.89
C ALA A 523 8.93 39.41 45.26
N LEU A 524 9.45 38.71 46.29
CA LEU A 524 9.66 39.29 47.62
C LEU A 524 10.82 40.30 47.66
N ARG A 525 11.89 40.06 46.88
CA ARG A 525 13.01 41.02 46.79
C ARG A 525 12.62 42.37 46.20
N GLN A 526 11.63 42.40 45.30
CA GLN A 526 11.09 43.64 44.73
C GLN A 526 10.44 44.55 45.79
N VAL A 527 10.02 43.98 46.92
CA VAL A 527 9.43 44.70 48.06
C VAL A 527 10.39 44.79 49.26
N ASN A 528 11.70 44.62 49.03
CA ASN A 528 12.76 44.64 50.04
C ASN A 528 12.67 43.56 51.13
N ILE A 529 12.03 42.42 50.85
CA ILE A 529 11.94 41.27 51.75
C ILE A 529 12.90 40.19 51.25
N ASP A 530 13.87 39.81 52.09
CA ASP A 530 14.86 38.76 51.78
C ASP A 530 14.82 37.64 52.84
N GLN A 531 15.55 36.54 52.60
CA GLN A 531 15.61 35.38 53.50
C GLN A 531 16.07 35.74 54.91
N LYS A 532 16.88 36.80 55.05
CA LYS A 532 17.44 37.29 56.30
C LYS A 532 16.50 38.22 57.08
N THR A 533 15.32 38.51 56.55
CA THR A 533 14.34 39.37 57.22
C THR A 533 13.95 38.74 58.54
N GLN A 534 14.00 39.51 59.63
CA GLN A 534 13.72 39.00 60.97
C GLN A 534 12.22 38.88 61.20
N VAL A 535 11.80 37.76 61.79
CA VAL A 535 10.41 37.47 62.17
C VAL A 535 10.27 37.49 63.69
N ASN A 536 9.26 38.19 64.20
CA ASN A 536 8.97 38.32 65.62
C ASN A 536 7.53 37.88 65.92
N VAL A 537 7.32 36.58 66.11
CA VAL A 537 5.98 36.01 66.31
C VAL A 537 5.94 35.07 67.50
N LYS A 538 5.01 35.32 68.43
CA LYS A 538 4.73 34.47 69.59
C LYS A 538 3.27 34.05 69.58
N LEU A 539 3.01 32.76 69.36
CA LEU A 539 1.66 32.21 69.27
C LEU A 539 1.55 30.93 70.12
N VAL A 540 0.36 30.69 70.68
CA VAL A 540 0.06 29.50 71.51
C VAL A 540 -1.27 28.93 71.03
N GLN A 541 -1.35 27.60 70.88
CA GLN A 541 -2.55 26.88 70.46
C GLN A 541 -3.20 27.41 69.16
N VAL A 542 -2.41 27.59 68.11
CA VAL A 542 -2.89 28.08 66.80
C VAL A 542 -2.74 27.02 65.71
N SER A 543 -3.61 27.03 64.70
CA SER A 543 -3.41 26.18 63.53
C SER A 543 -2.18 26.60 62.74
N VAL A 544 -1.55 25.66 62.01
CA VAL A 544 -0.45 25.96 61.07
C VAL A 544 -0.88 27.05 60.07
N GLU A 545 -2.13 27.02 59.61
CA GLU A 545 -2.70 28.06 58.75
C GLU A 545 -2.63 29.45 59.39
N LYS A 546 -3.07 29.57 60.64
CA LYS A 546 -3.07 30.84 61.35
C LYS A 546 -1.64 31.30 61.66
N ALA A 547 -0.75 30.37 62.02
CA ALA A 547 0.66 30.65 62.22
C ALA A 547 1.31 31.20 60.94
N LEU A 548 1.15 30.51 59.81
CA LEU A 548 1.70 30.93 58.52
C LEU A 548 1.16 32.30 58.09
N ARG A 549 -0.15 32.54 58.21
CA ARG A 549 -0.73 33.86 57.93
C ARG A 549 -0.12 34.95 58.79
N THR A 550 0.02 34.72 60.08
CA THR A 550 0.56 35.71 61.03
C THR A 550 2.04 36.01 60.76
N ILE A 551 2.82 34.99 60.38
CA ILE A 551 4.23 35.15 59.95
C ILE A 551 4.30 36.01 58.68
N LEU A 552 3.44 35.74 57.70
CA LEU A 552 3.42 36.51 56.44
C LEU A 552 2.94 37.96 56.66
N ASP A 553 2.03 38.18 57.61
CA ASP A 553 1.56 39.52 57.98
C ASP A 553 2.66 40.33 58.71
N ASP A 554 3.44 39.71 59.61
CA ASP A 554 4.57 40.33 60.33
C ASP A 554 5.67 40.78 59.35
N VAL A 555 6.02 39.91 58.39
CA VAL A 555 7.07 40.19 57.39
C VAL A 555 6.59 41.14 56.28
N GLY A 556 5.31 41.10 55.94
CA GLY A 556 4.75 41.85 54.80
C GLY A 556 4.67 43.36 55.02
N GLY A 557 4.47 43.83 56.26
CA GLY A 557 4.42 45.26 56.59
C GLY A 557 3.52 46.06 55.62
N VAL A 558 4.14 46.96 54.84
CA VAL A 558 3.46 47.83 53.85
C VAL A 558 2.98 47.06 52.61
N ASN A 559 3.65 45.95 52.25
CA ASN A 559 3.35 45.14 51.06
C ASN A 559 2.79 43.78 51.50
N PRO A 560 1.46 43.61 51.51
CA PRO A 560 0.85 42.42 52.10
C PRO A 560 1.26 41.15 51.34
N LEU A 561 1.78 40.18 52.09
CA LEU A 561 2.09 38.85 51.57
C LEU A 561 0.86 37.94 51.67
N GLY A 562 0.90 36.86 50.91
CA GLY A 562 -0.12 35.83 50.95
C GLY A 562 0.42 34.50 50.48
N TYR A 563 -0.46 33.50 50.48
CA TYR A 563 -0.17 32.21 49.87
C TYR A 563 -1.38 31.68 49.11
N VAL A 564 -1.12 30.84 48.11
CA VAL A 564 -2.13 30.07 47.37
C VAL A 564 -1.70 28.60 47.38
N VAL A 565 -2.66 27.69 47.52
CA VAL A 565 -2.44 26.25 47.41
C VAL A 565 -2.81 25.82 46.00
N ASP A 566 -1.83 25.31 45.25
CA ASP A 566 -2.03 24.80 43.91
C ASP A 566 -1.25 23.49 43.71
N GLU A 567 -1.89 22.50 43.09
CA GLU A 567 -1.34 21.15 42.87
C GLU A 567 -0.59 20.51 44.07
N GLY A 568 -1.02 20.78 45.31
CA GLY A 568 -0.40 20.26 46.53
C GLY A 568 0.83 21.05 47.01
N VAL A 569 1.09 22.23 46.45
CA VAL A 569 2.19 23.13 46.83
C VAL A 569 1.64 24.46 47.33
N ILE A 570 2.14 24.93 48.47
CA ILE A 570 1.85 26.27 49.00
C ILE A 570 2.83 27.24 48.34
N SER A 571 2.33 28.12 47.47
CA SER A 571 3.11 29.20 46.87
C SER A 571 2.97 30.48 47.67
N VAL A 572 4.07 31.00 48.23
CA VAL A 572 4.13 32.25 49.01
C VAL A 572 4.69 33.38 48.14
N SER A 573 3.97 34.49 48.06
CA SER A 573 4.37 35.69 47.29
C SER A 573 3.63 36.93 47.78
N THR A 574 3.81 38.07 47.11
CA THR A 574 3.02 39.29 47.33
C THR A 574 1.58 39.09 46.86
N LYS A 575 0.60 39.76 47.48
CA LYS A 575 -0.81 39.65 47.05
C LYS A 575 -1.03 40.10 45.60
N ASP A 576 -0.26 41.08 45.12
CA ASP A 576 -0.32 41.53 43.72
C ASP A 576 0.08 40.40 42.76
N ASP A 577 1.19 39.71 43.03
CA ASP A 577 1.64 38.57 42.21
C ASP A 577 0.67 37.39 42.25
N LEU A 578 0.11 37.08 43.43
CA LEU A 578 -0.87 36.00 43.58
C LEU A 578 -2.19 36.29 42.87
N SER A 579 -2.60 37.56 42.79
CA SER A 579 -3.85 37.94 42.11
C SER A 579 -3.82 37.68 40.59
N ARG A 580 -2.62 37.58 39.99
CA ARG A 580 -2.43 37.26 38.57
C ARG A 580 -2.70 35.78 38.24
N GLN A 581 -2.70 34.91 39.24
CA GLN A 581 -2.99 33.47 39.09
C GLN A 581 -4.47 33.20 39.37
N THR A 582 -5.35 33.50 38.40
CA THR A 582 -6.79 33.25 38.52
C THR A 582 -7.16 31.83 38.06
N VAL A 583 -7.97 31.12 38.85
CA VAL A 583 -8.54 29.81 38.49
C VAL A 583 -10.02 29.96 38.14
N THR A 584 -10.44 29.42 37.00
CA THR A 584 -11.85 29.41 36.56
C THR A 584 -12.65 28.37 37.35
N ARG A 585 -13.67 28.81 38.10
CA ARG A 585 -14.63 27.93 38.79
C ARG A 585 -16.00 28.01 38.11
N VAL A 586 -16.61 26.85 37.86
CA VAL A 586 -17.95 26.74 37.28
C VAL A 586 -18.96 26.51 38.40
N TYR A 587 -19.93 27.43 38.53
CA TYR A 587 -21.03 27.32 39.48
C TYR A 587 -22.33 27.04 38.70
N ASP A 588 -23.10 26.04 39.15
CA ASP A 588 -24.44 25.82 38.61
C ASP A 588 -25.43 26.77 39.29
N ILE A 589 -25.88 27.78 38.56
CA ILE A 589 -26.81 28.79 39.05
C ILE A 589 -28.27 28.49 38.71
N ARG A 590 -28.60 27.28 38.23
CA ARG A 590 -29.98 26.93 37.81
C ARG A 590 -31.04 27.17 38.88
N ASP A 591 -30.68 27.06 40.16
CA ASP A 591 -31.57 27.32 41.30
C ASP A 591 -31.85 28.82 41.50
N LEU A 592 -30.86 29.68 41.22
CA LEU A 592 -30.98 31.13 41.36
C LEU A 592 -31.75 31.79 40.20
N ILE A 593 -31.92 31.08 39.09
CA ILE A 593 -32.64 31.56 37.90
C ILE A 593 -34.06 31.00 37.78
N VAL A 594 -34.56 30.30 38.79
CA VAL A 594 -35.96 29.86 38.82
C VAL A 594 -36.84 31.10 38.97
N ARG A 595 -37.55 31.47 37.90
CA ARG A 595 -38.65 32.42 37.99
C ARG A 595 -39.76 31.76 38.79
N VAL A 596 -39.94 32.18 40.04
CA VAL A 596 -41.12 31.80 40.83
C VAL A 596 -42.35 32.28 40.04
N PRO A 597 -43.26 31.37 39.64
CA PRO A 597 -44.49 31.78 38.98
C PRO A 597 -45.24 32.74 39.89
N ASP A 598 -45.72 33.85 39.35
CA ASP A 598 -46.55 34.80 40.10
C ASP A 598 -47.91 34.13 40.36
N PHE A 599 -48.06 33.55 41.54
CA PHE A 599 -49.32 32.94 41.96
C PHE A 599 -50.30 34.06 42.28
N ARG A 600 -51.24 34.32 41.36
CA ARG A 600 -52.40 35.16 41.66
C ARG A 600 -53.17 34.52 42.81
N GLY A 601 -53.06 35.10 44.00
CA GLY A 601 -53.81 34.67 45.18
C GLY A 601 -55.31 34.66 44.90
N PRO A 602 -56.08 33.76 45.53
CA PRO A 602 -57.53 33.73 45.38
C PRO A 602 -58.12 35.07 45.82
N ARG A 603 -58.97 35.65 44.97
CA ARG A 603 -59.71 36.87 45.32
C ARG A 603 -60.79 36.50 46.31
N ILE A 604 -60.58 36.83 47.58
CA ILE A 604 -61.61 36.76 48.61
C ILE A 604 -62.51 37.97 48.41
N ASN A 605 -63.66 37.79 47.75
CA ASN A 605 -64.72 38.78 47.78
C ASN A 605 -65.47 38.65 49.11
N LEU A 606 -65.34 39.67 49.97
CA LEU A 606 -66.06 39.77 51.24
C LEU A 606 -67.45 40.41 51.09
N SER A 607 -68.01 40.48 49.88
CA SER A 607 -69.36 40.97 49.67
C SER A 607 -70.38 39.85 49.90
N SER A 608 -70.83 39.72 51.15
CA SER A 608 -72.10 39.08 51.47
C SER A 608 -73.25 40.04 51.14
N SER A 609 -74.10 39.68 50.20
CA SER A 609 -75.53 40.05 50.13
C SER A 609 -76.26 39.03 49.28
#